data_AF-A0A919RDG1-F1
#
_entry.id   AF-A0A919RDG1-F1
#
_cell.length_a   1.000
_cell.length_b   1.000
_cell.length_c   1.000
_cell.angle_alpha   90.00
_cell.angle_beta   90.00
_cell.angle_gamma   90.00
#
_symmetry.space_group_name_H-M   'P 1'
#
loop_
_entity.id
_entity.type
_entity.pdbx_description
1 polymer ?
#
loop_
_entity_poly.entity_id
_entity_poly.type
_entity_poly.pdbx_seq_one_letter_code
_entity_poly.pdbx_strand_id
1 'polypeptide(L)' 'MTVQGPDDLRPVDLFEDGPPVLPDQTGDDTDLGWSEWGEADDTARLLEERPPHW' A
#
# COMPACT_ATOMS: atom_id res chain seq x y z
N MET A 1 -6.80 -14.28 21.08
CA MET A 1 -8.01 -13.44 21.03
C MET A 1 -7.54 -12.01 20.82
N THR A 2 -7.75 -11.45 19.62
CA THR A 2 -7.43 -10.05 19.34
C THR A 2 -8.42 -9.18 20.11
N VAL A 3 -7.91 -8.29 20.96
CA VAL A 3 -8.75 -7.31 21.65
C VAL A 3 -9.16 -6.28 20.61
N GLN A 4 -10.46 -6.20 20.33
CA GLN A 4 -11.00 -5.15 19.47
C GLN A 4 -10.85 -3.81 20.20
N GLY A 5 -10.22 -2.86 19.54
CA GLY A 5 -10.08 -1.50 20.04
C GLY A 5 -11.43 -0.77 20.02
N PRO A 6 -11.53 0.37 20.72
CA PRO A 6 -12.74 1.20 20.68
C PRO A 6 -13.14 1.63 19.26
N ASP A 7 -12.18 1.67 18.34
CA ASP A 7 -12.38 2.00 16.93
C ASP A 7 -13.09 0.88 16.14
N ASP A 8 -12.85 -0.39 16.49
CA ASP A 8 -13.41 -1.56 15.80
C ASP A 8 -14.91 -1.76 16.05
N LEU A 9 -15.46 -1.10 17.08
CA LEU A 9 -16.87 -1.16 17.45
C LEU A 9 -17.68 0.01 16.90
N ARG A 10 -17.05 0.94 16.17
CA ARG A 10 -17.75 2.10 15.62
C ARG A 10 -18.71 1.64 14.53
N PRO A 11 -20.00 2.07 14.58
CA PRO A 11 -20.96 1.73 13.55
C PRO A 11 -20.54 2.39 12.21
N VAL A 12 -20.42 1.57 11.17
CA VAL A 12 -20.23 2.00 9.78
C VAL A 12 -21.55 1.78 9.05
N ASP A 13 -22.14 2.86 8.54
CA ASP A 13 -23.28 2.76 7.64
C ASP A 13 -22.78 2.45 6.23
N LEU A 14 -23.10 1.28 5.71
CA LEU A 14 -22.70 0.81 4.37
C LEU A 14 -23.72 1.20 3.29
N PHE A 15 -24.85 1.80 3.66
CA PHE A 15 -25.97 2.11 2.78
C PHE A 15 -26.07 3.60 2.44
N GLU A 16 -25.28 4.43 3.10
CA GLU A 16 -25.13 5.83 2.71
C GLU A 16 -24.15 5.91 1.54
N ASP A 17 -24.69 6.15 0.33
CA ASP A 17 -23.91 6.55 -0.84
C ASP A 17 -23.40 7.98 -0.62
N GLY A 18 -22.46 8.12 0.32
CA GLY A 18 -21.72 9.35 0.54
C GLY A 18 -20.92 9.75 -0.70
N PRO A 19 -20.33 10.96 -0.70
CA PRO A 19 -19.42 11.35 -1.77
C PRO A 19 -18.32 10.30 -1.94
N PRO A 20 -17.86 10.05 -3.19
CA PRO A 20 -16.81 9.07 -3.45
C PRO A 20 -15.61 9.34 -2.52
N VAL A 21 -15.29 8.35 -1.70
CA VAL A 21 -14.21 8.43 -0.69
C VAL A 21 -12.85 8.55 -1.35
N LEU A 22 -12.72 7.96 -2.54
CA LEU A 22 -11.50 7.96 -3.33
C LEU A 22 -11.63 8.92 -4.51
N PRO A 23 -10.51 9.52 -4.95
CA PRO A 23 -10.48 10.31 -6.18
C PRO A 23 -10.78 9.42 -7.40
N ASP A 24 -11.26 10.04 -8.49
CA ASP A 24 -11.53 9.35 -9.76
C ASP A 24 -10.29 8.64 -10.35
N GLN A 25 -9.09 9.13 -10.02
CA GLN A 25 -7.81 8.54 -10.37
C GLN A 25 -6.83 8.73 -9.20
N THR A 26 -6.10 7.67 -8.83
CA THR A 26 -5.03 7.76 -7.82
C THR A 26 -3.68 7.98 -8.49
N GLY A 27 -2.73 8.65 -7.82
CA GLY A 27 -1.38 8.83 -8.37
C GLY A 27 -0.61 7.52 -8.55
N ASP A 28 -1.00 6.50 -7.78
CA ASP A 28 -0.50 5.13 -7.84
C ASP A 28 -1.27 4.26 -8.86
N ASP A 29 -2.27 4.82 -9.56
CA ASP A 29 -2.93 4.20 -10.71
C ASP A 29 -2.03 4.36 -11.94
N THR A 30 -0.91 3.65 -11.88
CA THR A 30 -0.11 3.36 -13.04
C THR A 30 -0.64 2.06 -13.64
N ASP A 31 -0.71 1.93 -14.97
CA ASP A 31 -0.96 0.63 -15.65
C ASP A 31 0.08 -0.46 -15.28
N LEU A 32 1.06 -0.09 -14.45
CA LEU A 32 2.09 -0.92 -13.88
C LEU A 32 1.53 -1.62 -12.64
N GLY A 33 1.78 -2.93 -12.52
CA GLY A 33 1.42 -3.67 -11.32
C GLY A 33 2.06 -3.09 -10.06
N TRP A 34 1.60 -3.55 -8.89
CA TRP A 34 2.05 -3.11 -7.57
C TRP A 34 3.55 -3.34 -7.28
N SER A 35 4.26 -4.00 -8.20
CA SER A 35 5.70 -4.28 -8.16
C SER A 35 6.40 -3.84 -9.44
N GLU A 36 5.69 -3.20 -10.37
CA GLU A 36 6.23 -2.74 -11.64
C GLU A 36 6.41 -1.22 -11.65
N TRP A 37 6.57 -0.62 -10.47
CA TRP A 37 7.38 0.59 -10.38
C TRP A 37 8.71 0.26 -11.03
N GLY A 38 9.14 1.05 -12.01
CA GLY A 38 10.34 0.79 -12.79
C GLY A 38 11.59 0.80 -11.93
N GLU A 39 11.80 -0.26 -11.15
CA GLU A 39 13.06 -0.59 -10.51
C GLU A 39 14.03 -0.81 -11.67
N ALA A 40 14.76 0.26 -12.00
CA ALA A 40 16.05 0.10 -12.64
C ALA A 40 16.82 -0.94 -11.81
N ASP A 41 17.48 -1.88 -12.49
CA ASP A 41 18.21 -2.99 -11.88
C ASP A 41 19.07 -2.54 -10.69
N ASP A 42 18.49 -2.61 -9.49
CA ASP A 42 19.06 -2.12 -8.23
C ASP A 42 20.11 -3.11 -7.68
N THR A 43 20.34 -4.20 -8.41
CA THR A 43 21.32 -5.25 -8.11
C THR A 43 22.70 -4.66 -7.88
N ALA A 44 23.10 -3.64 -8.65
CA ALA A 44 24.40 -2.99 -8.49
C ALA A 44 24.55 -2.38 -7.07
N ARG A 45 23.57 -1.58 -6.63
CA ARG A 45 23.55 -0.97 -5.29
C ARG A 45 23.49 -2.04 -4.20
N LEU A 46 22.67 -3.07 -4.36
CA LEU A 46 22.52 -4.16 -3.38
C LEU A 46 23.81 -4.98 -3.21
N LEU A 47 24.59 -5.15 -4.27
CA LEU A 47 25.89 -5.83 -4.21
C LEU A 47 26.95 -4.95 -3.53
N GLU A 48 26.91 -3.64 -3.73
CA GLU A 48 27.78 -2.66 -3.05
C GLU A 48 27.49 -2.57 -1.55
N GLU A 49 26.21 -2.61 -1.17
CA GLU A 49 25.74 -2.51 0.21
C GLU A 49 25.62 -3.86 0.93
N ARG A 50 26.12 -4.94 0.31
CA ARG A 50 25.95 -6.31 0.82
C ARG A 50 26.45 -6.44 2.28
N PRO A 51 25.60 -6.88 3.22
CA PRO A 51 26.01 -7.13 4.59
C PRO A 51 27.04 -8.27 4.69
N PRO A 52 27.91 -8.28 5.71
CA PRO A 52 28.98 -9.27 5.84
C PRO A 52 28.52 -10.74 6.01
N HIS A 53 27.24 -10.96 6.33
CA HIS A 53 26.71 -12.24 6.79
C HIS A 53 25.58 -12.78 5.91
N TRP A 54 25.60 -12.46 4.61
CA TRP A 54 24.57 -12.92 3.68
C TRP A 54 24.50 -14.44 3.56
#